data_AF-A0A397IIY6-F1
#
_entry.id   AF-A0A397IIY6-F1
#
_cell.length_a   1.000
_cell.length_b   1.000
_cell.length_c   1.000
_cell.angle_alpha   90.00
_cell.angle_beta   90.00
_cell.angle_gamma   90.00
#
_symmetry.space_group_name_H-M   'P 1'
#
loop_
_entity.id
_entity.type
_entity.pdbx_description
1 polymer ?
#
loop_
_entity_poly.entity_id
_entity_poly.type
_entity_poly.pdbx_seq_one_letter_code
_entity_poly.pdbx_strand_id
1 'polypeptide(L)'
;MNIDVPAPHVQFVHALAKPIVYPPERKIQDNITYRMFINICYHLPPSDLLMLSCVCKHFTNMLNEQLFPTSSEIWKSSRERFTFFKNIKCPPGMTEFHLTKLLNFANGCQMCKNKNITVTIFWIARVRACDKCILTKAKSRNFLLKGNYNITNETLSIIPPLVPCPDDKIDLNFYWVPHVISAKYKSTTFVNKNEYDKWISDMKDESFRQQQEALRYHNLILNEWNDRIIYQEMMLRSIIRDVCGENGVETLRQIPLLVNLRRSLRSNPFVIPNWESYQQQLKDYLAVPGNNPLSITNNTS
;
A
#
# COMPACT_ATOMS: atom_id res chain seq x y z
N MET A 1 15.77 -13.89 -43.02
CA MET A 1 15.85 -12.45 -42.67
C MET A 1 14.45 -11.90 -42.64
N ASN A 2 13.86 -11.77 -41.45
CA ASN A 2 12.65 -10.99 -41.21
C ASN A 2 12.96 -10.17 -39.96
N ILE A 3 13.00 -8.85 -40.11
CA ILE A 3 13.19 -7.91 -39.01
C ILE A 3 11.77 -7.54 -38.57
N ASP A 4 11.34 -8.07 -37.43
CA ASP A 4 10.10 -7.69 -36.79
C ASP A 4 10.18 -6.22 -36.34
N VAL A 5 9.36 -5.38 -36.96
CA VAL A 5 9.14 -3.99 -36.54
C VAL A 5 8.20 -4.00 -35.34
N PRO A 6 8.57 -3.41 -34.18
CA PRO A 6 7.70 -3.40 -33.01
C PRO A 6 6.51 -2.45 -33.20
N ALA A 7 5.36 -2.85 -32.63
CA ALA A 7 4.09 -2.14 -32.71
C ALA A 7 4.18 -0.65 -32.27
N PRO A 8 3.42 0.26 -32.90
CA PRO A 8 3.57 1.72 -32.79
C PRO A 8 3.32 2.28 -31.37
N HIS A 9 2.69 1.53 -30.48
CA HIS A 9 2.48 1.96 -29.09
C HIS A 9 3.71 1.83 -28.18
N VAL A 10 4.72 1.04 -28.57
CA VAL A 10 5.95 0.84 -27.77
C VAL A 10 6.96 1.98 -27.98
N GLN A 11 6.98 2.59 -29.16
CA GLN A 11 7.88 3.70 -29.47
C GLN A 11 7.49 5.00 -28.76
N PHE A 12 6.20 5.21 -28.46
CA PHE A 12 5.74 6.45 -27.82
C PHE A 12 6.17 6.57 -26.35
N VAL A 13 6.29 5.46 -25.61
CA VAL A 13 6.69 5.49 -24.19
C VAL A 13 8.21 5.72 -24.05
N HIS A 14 9.00 5.19 -24.98
CA HIS A 14 10.47 5.33 -24.94
C HIS A 14 10.94 6.75 -25.27
N ALA A 15 10.16 7.50 -26.07
CA ALA A 15 10.42 8.91 -26.36
C ALA A 15 10.16 9.85 -25.17
N LEU A 16 9.35 9.43 -24.19
CA LEU A 16 9.08 10.21 -22.96
C LEU A 16 10.07 9.88 -21.82
N ALA A 17 10.97 8.91 -22.02
CA ALA A 17 11.82 8.34 -20.98
C ALA A 17 13.21 8.98 -20.85
N LYS A 18 13.57 9.95 -21.70
CA LYS A 18 14.83 10.70 -21.51
C LYS A 18 14.61 11.75 -20.43
N PRO A 19 15.31 11.67 -19.27
CA PRO A 19 15.26 12.73 -18.28
C PRO A 19 15.64 14.04 -18.95
N ILE A 20 14.88 15.11 -18.70
CA ILE A 20 15.34 16.43 -19.11
C ILE A 20 16.48 16.79 -18.16
N VAL A 21 17.71 16.70 -18.67
CA VAL A 21 18.92 17.12 -17.96
C VAL A 21 19.02 18.64 -18.13
N TYR A 22 18.77 19.38 -17.06
CA TYR A 22 18.91 20.83 -17.09
C TYR A 22 20.35 21.23 -16.79
N PRO A 23 20.95 22.13 -17.59
CA PRO A 23 22.17 22.81 -17.19
C PRO A 23 21.89 23.56 -15.88
N PRO A 24 22.85 23.64 -14.94
CA PRO A 24 22.65 24.25 -13.62
C PRO A 24 22.22 25.74 -13.65
N GLU A 25 22.19 26.38 -14.82
CA GLU A 25 22.09 27.84 -14.96
C GLU A 25 20.93 28.35 -15.83
N ARG A 26 20.00 27.51 -16.33
CA ARG A 26 18.87 28.01 -17.15
C ARG A 26 17.56 28.17 -16.36
N LYS A 27 17.02 29.39 -16.47
CA LYS A 27 15.80 29.93 -15.86
C LYS A 27 14.63 28.96 -16.02
N ILE A 28 14.15 28.51 -14.86
CA ILE A 28 12.91 27.76 -14.70
C ILE A 28 11.79 28.68 -15.18
N GLN A 29 10.99 28.19 -16.13
CA GLN A 29 9.86 28.91 -16.72
C GLN A 29 9.06 29.63 -15.63
N ASP A 30 8.80 30.91 -15.89
CA ASP A 30 8.55 31.96 -14.91
C ASP A 30 7.49 31.58 -13.85
N ASN A 31 7.95 31.39 -12.61
CA ASN A 31 7.39 31.89 -11.33
C ASN A 31 7.65 31.00 -10.10
N ILE A 32 8.28 29.81 -10.24
CA ILE A 32 8.76 29.07 -9.07
C ILE A 32 10.16 28.51 -9.28
N THR A 33 11.11 28.92 -8.44
CA THR A 33 12.46 28.33 -8.48
C THR A 33 12.42 26.90 -7.96
N TYR A 34 13.38 26.04 -8.37
CA TYR A 34 13.50 24.67 -7.86
C TYR A 34 13.55 24.67 -6.33
N ARG A 35 14.30 25.61 -5.75
CA ARG A 35 14.38 25.80 -4.29
C ARG A 35 13.02 26.11 -3.66
N MET A 36 12.23 26.99 -4.28
CA MET A 36 10.89 27.32 -3.78
C MET A 36 9.95 26.11 -3.90
N PHE A 37 10.00 25.38 -5.01
CA PHE A 37 9.22 24.15 -5.19
C PHE A 37 9.55 23.10 -4.13
N ILE A 38 10.83 22.82 -3.90
CA ILE A 38 11.29 21.87 -2.88
C ILE A 38 10.82 22.31 -1.49
N ASN A 39 10.92 23.60 -1.16
CA ASN A 39 10.41 24.15 0.10
C ASN A 39 8.91 23.90 0.27
N ILE A 40 8.10 24.13 -0.78
CA ILE A 40 6.65 23.81 -0.73
C ILE A 40 6.46 22.31 -0.47
N CYS A 41 7.17 21.46 -1.20
CA CYS A 41 7.02 20.00 -1.09
C CYS A 41 7.34 19.44 0.31
N TYR A 42 8.25 20.06 1.07
CA TYR A 42 8.52 19.68 2.48
C TYR A 42 7.32 19.89 3.43
N HIS A 43 6.31 20.64 2.99
CA HIS A 43 5.10 20.94 3.76
C HIS A 43 3.84 20.27 3.18
N LEU A 44 3.98 19.40 2.17
CA LEU A 44 2.85 18.69 1.60
C LEU A 44 2.71 17.28 2.19
N PRO A 45 1.47 16.81 2.45
CA PRO A 45 1.23 15.43 2.82
C PRO A 45 1.48 14.48 1.66
N PRO A 46 1.67 13.17 1.92
CA PRO A 46 1.94 12.19 0.88
C PRO A 46 0.93 12.13 -0.26
N SER A 47 -0.37 12.33 0.02
CA SER A 47 -1.42 12.35 -0.99
C SER A 47 -1.18 13.41 -2.04
N ASP A 48 -0.76 14.60 -1.60
CA ASP A 48 -0.64 15.79 -2.42
C ASP A 48 0.66 15.72 -3.22
N LEU A 49 1.74 15.23 -2.62
CA LEU A 49 2.97 14.95 -3.36
C LEU A 49 2.76 13.88 -4.45
N LEU A 50 2.02 12.80 -4.14
CA LEU A 50 1.69 11.77 -5.12
C LEU A 50 0.84 12.36 -6.26
N MET A 51 -0.13 13.22 -5.95
CA MET A 51 -0.92 13.91 -6.97
C MET A 51 -0.05 14.85 -7.82
N LEU A 52 0.79 15.66 -7.18
CA LEU A 52 1.70 16.61 -7.82
C LEU A 52 2.66 15.90 -8.78
N SER A 53 3.17 14.73 -8.38
CA SER A 53 4.03 13.90 -9.24
C SER A 53 3.34 13.39 -10.51
N CYS A 54 2.01 13.44 -10.57
CA CYS A 54 1.23 13.04 -11.74
C CYS A 54 0.80 14.22 -12.63
N VAL A 55 0.95 15.47 -12.17
CA VAL A 55 0.44 16.66 -12.89
C VAL A 55 1.19 16.91 -14.20
N CYS A 56 2.52 16.92 -14.14
CA CYS A 56 3.36 17.12 -15.32
C CYS A 56 4.72 16.45 -15.15
N LYS A 57 5.39 16.17 -16.28
CA LYS A 57 6.73 15.54 -16.29
C LYS A 57 7.76 16.34 -15.50
N HIS A 58 7.62 17.66 -15.44
CA HIS A 58 8.54 18.51 -14.70
C HIS A 58 8.49 18.21 -13.20
N PHE A 59 7.29 18.21 -12.59
CA PHE A 59 7.11 17.83 -11.19
C PHE A 59 7.44 16.37 -10.93
N THR A 60 7.09 15.45 -11.85
CA THR A 60 7.51 14.05 -11.76
C THR A 60 9.04 13.95 -11.66
N ASN A 61 9.78 14.67 -12.50
CA ASN A 61 11.23 14.63 -12.50
C ASN A 61 11.82 15.27 -11.23
N MET A 62 11.29 16.42 -10.80
CA MET A 62 11.76 17.10 -9.58
C MET A 62 11.51 16.30 -8.29
N LEU A 63 10.55 15.37 -8.31
CA LEU A 63 10.24 14.47 -7.19
C LEU A 63 10.82 13.05 -7.39
N ASN A 64 11.64 12.86 -8.43
CA ASN A 64 12.28 11.57 -8.70
C ASN A 64 13.63 11.49 -8.00
N GLU A 65 13.74 10.56 -7.05
CA GLU A 65 14.96 10.30 -6.27
C GLU A 65 16.17 9.89 -7.10
N GLN A 66 15.95 9.28 -8.26
CA GLN A 66 17.03 8.90 -9.17
C GLN A 66 17.63 10.09 -9.91
N LEU A 67 16.85 11.17 -10.06
CA LEU A 67 17.29 12.40 -10.73
C LEU A 67 17.78 13.44 -9.72
N PHE A 68 17.09 13.55 -8.59
CA PHE A 68 17.40 14.50 -7.52
C PHE A 68 17.36 13.79 -6.16
N PRO A 69 18.52 13.55 -5.54
CA PRO A 69 18.61 12.89 -4.23
C PRO A 69 17.78 13.56 -3.13
N THR A 70 17.62 14.89 -3.18
CA THR A 70 16.76 15.66 -2.25
C THR A 70 15.31 15.19 -2.24
N SER A 71 14.81 14.60 -3.33
CA SER A 71 13.46 14.05 -3.40
C SER A 71 13.22 12.98 -2.33
N SER A 72 14.24 12.19 -1.99
CA SER A 72 14.12 11.12 -0.99
C SER A 72 13.80 11.72 0.38
N GLU A 73 14.47 12.81 0.73
CA GLU A 73 14.23 13.52 1.99
C GLU A 73 12.86 14.22 2.00
N ILE A 74 12.35 14.69 0.85
CA ILE A 74 10.98 15.21 0.75
C ILE A 74 9.97 14.11 1.07
N TRP A 75 10.05 12.96 0.40
CA TRP A 75 9.12 11.85 0.60
C TRP A 75 9.15 11.33 2.03
N LYS A 76 10.36 11.15 2.57
CA LYS A 76 10.57 10.76 3.96
C LYS A 76 10.00 11.78 4.94
N SER A 77 10.34 13.06 4.79
CA SER A 77 9.86 14.13 5.67
C SER A 77 8.33 14.25 5.63
N SER A 78 7.75 14.12 4.45
CA SER A 78 6.30 14.15 4.27
C SER A 78 5.63 12.99 5.00
N ARG A 79 6.15 11.77 4.86
CA ARG A 79 5.66 10.59 5.58
C ARG A 79 5.79 10.75 7.09
N GLU A 80 6.93 11.23 7.58
CA GLU A 80 7.20 11.40 9.01
C GLU A 80 6.32 12.47 9.67
N ARG A 81 6.01 13.55 8.93
CA ARG A 81 5.22 14.68 9.45
C ARG A 81 3.72 14.47 9.38
N PHE A 82 3.23 13.85 8.31
CA PHE A 82 1.79 13.86 8.00
C PHE A 82 1.11 12.49 8.10
N THR A 83 1.84 11.44 8.51
CA THR A 83 1.27 10.09 8.63
C THR A 83 1.63 9.42 9.95
N PHE A 84 0.90 8.36 10.27
CA PHE A 84 1.18 7.49 11.40
C PHE A 84 2.46 6.67 11.21
N PHE A 85 2.96 6.56 9.98
CA PHE A 85 4.07 5.70 9.62
C PHE A 85 5.45 6.33 9.79
N LYS A 86 5.62 7.27 10.72
CA LYS A 86 6.88 8.00 10.94
C LYS A 86 8.06 7.10 11.30
N ASN A 87 7.80 6.01 12.01
CA ASN A 87 8.86 5.11 12.49
C ASN A 87 9.22 3.99 11.49
N ILE A 88 8.49 3.88 10.38
CA ILE A 88 8.75 2.86 9.36
C ILE A 88 9.97 3.30 8.55
N LYS A 89 11.00 2.47 8.42
CA LYS A 89 12.15 2.80 7.56
C LYS A 89 11.87 2.34 6.13
N CYS A 90 12.54 2.94 5.15
CA CYS A 90 12.47 2.43 3.79
C CYS A 90 13.22 1.09 3.68
N PRO A 91 12.57 0.02 3.17
CA PRO A 91 13.26 -1.25 2.95
C PRO A 91 14.43 -1.11 1.95
N PRO A 92 15.50 -1.90 2.09
CA PRO A 92 16.59 -1.98 1.13
C PRO A 92 16.10 -2.22 -0.30
N GLY A 93 16.72 -1.52 -1.24
CA GLY A 93 16.34 -1.58 -2.66
C GLY A 93 14.97 -1.00 -2.97
N MET A 94 14.31 -0.31 -2.03
CA MET A 94 13.10 0.48 -2.26
C MET A 94 13.41 1.97 -2.08
N THR A 95 12.79 2.82 -2.89
CA THR A 95 12.85 4.29 -2.79
C THR A 95 11.77 4.80 -1.82
N GLU A 96 11.97 5.96 -1.19
CA GLU A 96 10.98 6.56 -0.28
C GLU A 96 9.65 6.87 -1.01
N PHE A 97 9.69 7.21 -2.30
CA PHE A 97 8.52 7.37 -3.16
C PHE A 97 7.66 6.10 -3.21
N HIS A 98 8.28 4.95 -3.50
CA HIS A 98 7.59 3.66 -3.56
C HIS A 98 7.02 3.27 -2.19
N LEU A 99 7.78 3.47 -1.11
CA LEU A 99 7.28 3.24 0.25
C LEU A 99 6.06 4.12 0.53
N THR A 100 6.15 5.42 0.25
CA THR A 100 5.07 6.38 0.43
C THR A 100 3.82 5.98 -0.34
N LYS A 101 4.00 5.51 -1.59
CA LYS A 101 2.90 4.99 -2.42
C LYS A 101 2.26 3.73 -1.82
N LEU A 102 3.05 2.84 -1.22
CA LEU A 102 2.55 1.62 -0.53
C LEU A 102 1.80 1.94 0.76
N LEU A 103 2.25 2.93 1.51
CA LEU A 103 1.64 3.34 2.78
C LEU A 103 0.42 4.25 2.60
N ASN A 104 0.15 4.75 1.40
CA ASN A 104 -1.05 5.57 1.14
C ASN A 104 -2.34 4.72 1.03
N PHE A 105 -2.80 4.21 2.17
CA PHE A 105 -4.00 3.36 2.29
C PHE A 105 -5.30 4.04 1.82
N ALA A 106 -5.38 5.37 1.84
CA ALA A 106 -6.54 6.12 1.33
C ALA A 106 -6.81 5.87 -0.17
N ASN A 107 -5.78 5.48 -0.92
CA ASN A 107 -5.91 5.11 -2.34
C ASN A 107 -6.43 3.68 -2.57
N GLY A 108 -6.70 2.91 -1.51
CA GLY A 108 -7.23 1.55 -1.64
C GLY A 108 -6.29 0.60 -2.36
N CYS A 109 -6.85 -0.40 -3.04
CA CYS A 109 -6.06 -1.41 -3.75
C CYS A 109 -5.31 -0.80 -4.94
N GLN A 110 -4.02 -1.05 -5.09
CA GLN A 110 -3.25 -0.54 -6.21
C GLN A 110 -3.64 -1.17 -7.56
N MET A 111 -4.31 -2.32 -7.54
CA MET A 111 -4.73 -3.06 -8.72
C MET A 111 -6.15 -2.67 -9.17
N CYS A 112 -7.17 -2.93 -8.33
CA CYS A 112 -8.56 -2.62 -8.68
C CYS A 112 -9.02 -1.21 -8.30
N LYS A 113 -8.19 -0.41 -7.62
CA LYS A 113 -8.48 0.97 -7.19
C LYS A 113 -9.66 1.13 -6.24
N ASN A 114 -10.28 0.04 -5.80
CA ASN A 114 -11.36 0.10 -4.82
C ASN A 114 -10.80 0.53 -3.45
N LYS A 115 -11.38 1.59 -2.90
CA LYS A 115 -11.01 2.22 -1.61
C LYS A 115 -11.79 1.66 -0.42
N ASN A 116 -12.89 0.97 -0.67
CA ASN A 116 -13.84 0.49 0.34
C ASN A 116 -13.63 -0.99 0.70
N ILE A 117 -12.42 -1.50 0.49
CA ILE A 117 -12.07 -2.89 0.76
C ILE A 117 -10.79 -2.93 1.60
N THR A 118 -10.68 -3.97 2.42
CA THR A 118 -9.44 -4.24 3.16
C THR A 118 -8.31 -4.51 2.17
N VAL A 119 -7.16 -3.93 2.44
CA VAL A 119 -5.96 -4.09 1.63
C VAL A 119 -4.75 -4.35 2.52
N THR A 120 -3.84 -5.14 1.98
CA THR A 120 -2.63 -5.58 2.65
C THR A 120 -1.43 -5.21 1.79
N ILE A 121 -0.33 -4.80 2.43
CA ILE A 121 0.94 -4.63 1.74
C ILE A 121 1.63 -5.99 1.70
N PHE A 122 1.83 -6.52 0.50
CA PHE A 122 2.62 -7.72 0.25
C PHE A 122 4.04 -7.28 -0.03
N TRP A 123 4.87 -7.24 1.01
CA TRP A 123 6.20 -6.61 0.98
C TRP A 123 7.14 -7.25 -0.03
N ILE A 124 7.07 -8.58 -0.17
CA ILE A 124 7.81 -9.32 -1.20
C ILE A 124 7.42 -8.85 -2.60
N ALA A 125 6.12 -8.74 -2.90
CA ALA A 125 5.63 -8.27 -4.20
C ALA A 125 5.68 -6.74 -4.36
N ARG A 126 6.01 -6.01 -3.29
CA ARG A 126 6.01 -4.53 -3.22
C ARG A 126 4.72 -3.92 -3.75
N VAL A 127 3.59 -4.49 -3.35
CA VAL A 127 2.25 -4.05 -3.78
C VAL A 127 1.28 -4.01 -2.60
N ARG A 128 0.42 -3.00 -2.57
CA ARG A 128 -0.75 -2.95 -1.69
C ARG A 128 -1.97 -3.44 -2.46
N ALA A 129 -2.50 -4.60 -2.08
CA ALA A 129 -3.57 -5.27 -2.80
C ALA A 129 -4.65 -5.83 -1.85
N CYS A 130 -5.85 -6.06 -2.37
CA CYS A 130 -6.83 -6.90 -1.69
C CYS A 130 -6.63 -8.36 -2.06
N ASP A 131 -7.20 -9.26 -1.27
CA ASP A 131 -7.03 -10.72 -1.41
C ASP A 131 -7.42 -11.21 -2.80
N LYS A 132 -8.55 -10.70 -3.33
CA LYS A 132 -9.00 -11.03 -4.68
C LYS A 132 -7.95 -10.68 -5.74
N CYS A 133 -7.36 -9.49 -5.65
CA CYS A 133 -6.40 -9.02 -6.64
C CYS A 133 -5.04 -9.72 -6.51
N ILE A 134 -4.54 -9.92 -5.30
CA ILE A 134 -3.23 -10.58 -5.12
C ILE A 134 -3.28 -12.03 -5.64
N LEU A 135 -4.38 -12.76 -5.42
CA LEU A 135 -4.56 -14.14 -5.90
C LEU A 135 -4.63 -14.28 -7.43
N THR A 136 -4.86 -13.18 -8.17
CA THR A 136 -4.76 -13.20 -9.64
C THR A 136 -3.32 -13.28 -10.13
N LYS A 137 -2.36 -12.79 -9.34
CA LYS A 137 -0.93 -12.65 -9.70
C LYS A 137 0.01 -13.47 -8.82
N ALA A 138 -0.49 -13.99 -7.72
CA ALA A 138 0.18 -14.96 -6.87
C ALA A 138 -0.38 -16.36 -7.10
N LYS A 139 0.48 -17.39 -6.99
CA LYS A 139 0.06 -18.79 -7.10
C LYS A 139 0.66 -19.62 -5.98
N SER A 140 -0.10 -20.61 -5.52
CA SER A 140 0.40 -21.53 -4.51
C SER A 140 1.55 -22.38 -5.06
N ARG A 141 2.39 -22.87 -4.14
CA ARG A 141 3.47 -23.81 -4.44
C ARG A 141 2.99 -24.99 -5.30
N ASN A 142 1.88 -25.62 -4.89
CA ASN A 142 1.35 -26.79 -5.57
C ASN A 142 0.90 -26.46 -7.00
N PHE A 143 0.26 -25.31 -7.20
CA PHE A 143 -0.16 -24.86 -8.53
C PHE A 143 1.02 -24.61 -9.46
N LEU A 144 2.12 -24.06 -8.94
CA LEU A 144 3.33 -23.79 -9.73
C LEU A 144 4.10 -25.06 -10.09
N LEU A 145 4.17 -26.03 -9.18
CA LEU A 145 4.88 -27.31 -9.40
C LEU A 145 4.10 -28.28 -10.30
N LYS A 146 2.77 -28.35 -10.15
CA LYS A 146 1.92 -29.30 -10.90
C LYS A 146 1.28 -28.70 -12.15
N GLY A 147 1.26 -27.37 -12.26
CA GLY A 147 0.66 -26.67 -13.39
C GLY A 147 1.61 -26.53 -14.59
N ASN A 148 1.13 -25.83 -15.62
CA ASN A 148 1.84 -25.62 -16.89
C ASN A 148 3.00 -24.60 -16.81
N TYR A 149 3.49 -24.27 -15.61
CA TYR A 149 4.57 -23.30 -15.44
C TYR A 149 5.95 -23.90 -15.66
N ASN A 150 6.07 -25.24 -15.61
CA ASN A 150 7.34 -25.97 -15.68
C ASN A 150 8.39 -25.35 -14.73
N ILE A 151 8.04 -25.32 -13.44
CA ILE A 151 8.84 -24.75 -12.35
C ILE A 151 9.29 -25.90 -11.46
N THR A 152 10.58 -25.91 -11.10
CA THR A 152 11.13 -26.91 -10.20
C THR A 152 11.07 -26.46 -8.75
N ASN A 153 11.18 -27.42 -7.83
CA ASN A 153 11.31 -27.11 -6.41
C ASN A 153 12.55 -26.26 -6.11
N GLU A 154 13.66 -26.52 -6.82
CA GLU A 154 14.88 -25.74 -6.69
C GLU A 154 14.65 -24.27 -7.05
N THR A 155 13.97 -23.98 -8.17
CA THR A 155 13.61 -22.59 -8.54
C THR A 155 12.72 -21.92 -7.49
N LEU A 156 11.78 -22.64 -6.88
CA LEU A 156 10.96 -22.06 -5.80
C LEU A 156 11.74 -21.85 -4.50
N SER A 157 12.79 -22.62 -4.25
CA SER A 157 13.58 -22.51 -3.01
C SER A 157 14.39 -21.22 -2.91
N ILE A 158 14.68 -20.58 -4.05
CA ILE A 158 15.42 -19.31 -4.13
C ILE A 158 14.50 -18.08 -4.18
N ILE A 159 13.18 -18.25 -4.10
CA ILE A 159 12.22 -17.16 -4.18
C ILE A 159 11.52 -17.05 -2.82
N PRO A 160 11.47 -15.86 -2.21
CA PRO A 160 10.72 -15.70 -0.97
C PRO A 160 9.22 -15.89 -1.24
N PRO A 161 8.52 -16.70 -0.43
CA PRO A 161 7.07 -16.74 -0.47
C PRO A 161 6.50 -15.40 0.00
N LEU A 162 5.27 -15.10 -0.43
CA LEU A 162 4.57 -13.89 -0.04
C LEU A 162 4.35 -13.83 1.47
N VAL A 163 4.51 -12.62 2.01
CA VAL A 163 4.21 -12.28 3.40
C VAL A 163 3.30 -11.04 3.43
N PRO A 164 2.13 -11.12 4.09
CA PRO A 164 1.53 -12.34 4.63
C PRO A 164 1.11 -13.32 3.52
N CYS A 165 0.79 -14.56 3.91
CA CYS A 165 0.16 -15.50 2.99
C CYS A 165 -1.20 -14.92 2.57
N PRO A 166 -1.52 -14.86 1.26
CA PRO A 166 -2.78 -14.29 0.78
C PRO A 166 -3.99 -15.23 0.95
N ASP A 167 -3.76 -16.51 1.25
CA ASP A 167 -4.81 -17.50 1.52
C ASP A 167 -4.39 -18.37 2.69
N ASP A 168 -5.23 -18.44 3.70
CA ASP A 168 -4.98 -19.16 4.95
C ASP A 168 -5.34 -20.65 4.81
N LYS A 169 -5.85 -21.06 3.65
CA LYS A 169 -6.38 -22.41 3.42
C LYS A 169 -5.31 -23.31 2.78
N ILE A 170 -4.84 -24.28 3.57
CA ILE A 170 -4.12 -25.51 3.18
C ILE A 170 -2.70 -25.29 2.62
N ASP A 171 -2.49 -24.33 1.71
CA ASP A 171 -1.18 -24.03 1.13
C ASP A 171 -0.54 -22.80 1.80
N LEU A 172 0.43 -23.03 2.67
CA LEU A 172 1.11 -21.97 3.43
C LEU A 172 2.04 -21.08 2.58
N ASN A 173 2.30 -21.45 1.32
CA ASN A 173 3.29 -20.79 0.47
C ASN A 173 2.68 -20.37 -0.87
N PHE A 174 2.51 -19.06 -1.02
CA PHE A 174 2.19 -18.41 -2.29
C PHE A 174 3.40 -17.65 -2.80
N TYR A 175 3.58 -17.64 -4.12
CA TYR A 175 4.69 -16.93 -4.76
C TYR A 175 4.14 -15.90 -5.74
N TRP A 176 4.82 -14.76 -5.80
CA TRP A 176 4.55 -13.73 -6.80
C TRP A 176 5.01 -14.23 -8.18
N VAL A 177 4.08 -14.46 -9.10
CA VAL A 177 4.38 -15.07 -10.40
C VAL A 177 5.47 -14.33 -11.19
N PRO A 178 5.52 -12.97 -11.21
CA PRO A 178 6.62 -12.25 -11.86
C PRO A 178 8.01 -12.62 -11.33
N HIS A 179 8.17 -12.84 -10.01
CA HIS A 179 9.45 -13.28 -9.45
C HIS A 179 9.79 -14.71 -9.88
N VAL A 180 8.79 -15.59 -9.91
CA VAL A 180 8.95 -16.98 -10.39
C VAL A 180 9.42 -17.03 -11.84
N ILE A 181 8.78 -16.26 -12.72
CA ILE A 181 9.16 -16.20 -14.13
C ILE A 181 10.57 -15.62 -14.28
N SER A 182 10.90 -14.55 -13.55
CA SER A 182 12.23 -13.93 -13.58
C SER A 182 13.33 -14.90 -13.13
N ALA A 183 13.11 -15.64 -12.03
CA ALA A 183 14.06 -16.61 -11.52
C ALA A 183 14.24 -17.79 -12.49
N LYS A 184 13.15 -18.29 -13.08
CA LYS A 184 13.19 -19.33 -14.12
C LYS A 184 13.98 -18.88 -15.35
N TYR A 185 13.76 -17.66 -15.83
CA TYR A 185 14.52 -17.15 -16.96
C TYR A 185 16.00 -17.03 -16.61
N LYS A 186 16.31 -16.50 -15.42
CA LYS A 186 17.70 -16.34 -14.98
C LYS A 186 18.42 -17.68 -14.84
N SER A 187 17.76 -18.74 -14.35
CA SER A 187 18.37 -20.06 -14.23
C SER A 187 18.81 -20.63 -15.58
N THR A 188 18.09 -20.33 -16.67
CA THR A 188 18.48 -20.78 -18.03
C THR A 188 19.71 -20.07 -18.59
N THR A 189 20.17 -18.97 -17.97
CA THR A 189 21.33 -18.21 -18.45
C THR A 189 22.67 -18.81 -18.03
N PHE A 190 22.68 -19.75 -17.08
CA PHE A 190 23.90 -20.35 -16.58
C PHE A 190 24.32 -21.53 -17.45
N VAL A 191 25.53 -21.46 -18.01
CA VAL A 191 26.16 -22.57 -18.74
C VAL A 191 27.04 -23.39 -17.79
N ASN A 192 27.66 -22.73 -16.81
CA ASN A 192 28.55 -23.34 -15.83
C ASN A 192 27.78 -23.78 -14.58
N LYS A 193 27.88 -25.07 -14.25
CA LYS A 193 27.22 -25.65 -13.08
C LYS A 193 27.71 -25.07 -11.75
N ASN A 194 29.01 -24.80 -11.59
CA ASN A 194 29.54 -24.26 -10.34
C ASN A 194 29.02 -22.84 -10.08
N GLU A 195 28.89 -22.03 -11.14
CA GLU A 195 28.30 -20.69 -11.03
C GLU A 195 26.81 -20.75 -10.70
N TYR A 196 26.08 -21.70 -11.30
CA TYR A 196 24.68 -21.97 -10.98
C TYR A 196 24.50 -22.39 -9.52
N ASP A 197 25.28 -23.36 -9.04
CA ASP A 197 25.17 -23.88 -7.67
C ASP A 197 25.49 -22.79 -6.64
N LYS A 198 26.52 -21.97 -6.89
CA LYS A 198 26.84 -20.79 -6.07
C LYS A 198 25.68 -19.80 -6.07
N TRP A 199 25.15 -19.46 -7.23
CA TRP A 199 24.01 -18.55 -7.36
C TRP A 199 22.77 -19.07 -6.59
N ILE A 200 22.45 -20.36 -6.70
CA ILE A 200 21.36 -20.96 -5.94
C ILE A 200 21.58 -20.82 -4.43
N SER A 201 22.79 -21.06 -3.95
CA SER A 201 23.13 -20.89 -2.53
C SER A 201 22.92 -19.45 -2.07
N ASP A 202 23.50 -18.49 -2.79
CA ASP A 202 23.41 -17.06 -2.45
C ASP A 202 21.95 -16.57 -2.44
N MET A 203 21.13 -17.06 -3.37
CA MET A 203 19.73 -16.67 -3.48
C MET A 203 18.83 -17.34 -2.43
N LYS A 204 19.17 -18.53 -1.92
CA LYS A 204 18.44 -19.13 -0.78
C LYS A 204 18.60 -18.27 0.46
N ASP A 205 19.82 -17.82 0.75
CA ASP A 205 20.10 -16.97 1.90
C ASP A 205 19.42 -15.60 1.74
N GLU A 206 19.44 -15.02 0.54
CA GLU A 206 18.76 -13.76 0.25
C GLU A 206 17.23 -13.88 0.36
N SER A 207 16.65 -14.96 -0.19
CA SER A 207 15.22 -15.27 -0.06
C SER A 207 14.79 -15.32 1.41
N PHE A 208 15.57 -16.00 2.25
CA PHE A 208 15.28 -16.07 3.68
C PHE A 208 15.36 -14.70 4.37
N ARG A 209 16.39 -13.89 4.07
CA ARG A 209 16.49 -12.52 4.59
C ARG A 209 15.31 -11.65 4.18
N GLN A 210 14.93 -11.67 2.90
CA GLN A 210 13.79 -10.91 2.38
C GLN A 210 12.49 -11.33 3.03
N GLN A 211 12.30 -12.64 3.30
CA GLN A 211 11.11 -13.13 3.99
C GLN A 211 11.03 -12.63 5.43
N GLN A 212 12.13 -12.67 6.19
CA GLN A 212 12.17 -12.14 7.56
C GLN A 212 11.90 -10.64 7.60
N GLU A 213 12.50 -9.90 6.66
CA GLU A 213 12.28 -8.47 6.54
C GLU A 213 10.82 -8.15 6.21
N ALA A 214 10.23 -8.85 5.24
CA ALA A 214 8.83 -8.71 4.88
C ALA A 214 7.89 -8.99 6.08
N LEU A 215 8.20 -10.02 6.89
CA LEU A 215 7.45 -10.32 8.11
C LEU A 215 7.58 -9.20 9.14
N ARG A 216 8.79 -8.67 9.34
CA ARG A 216 9.01 -7.53 10.24
C ARG A 216 8.16 -6.33 9.82
N TYR A 217 8.19 -5.94 8.55
CA TYR A 217 7.39 -4.82 8.06
C TYR A 217 5.89 -5.10 8.12
N HIS A 218 5.45 -6.33 7.84
CA HIS A 218 4.06 -6.72 8.01
C HIS A 218 3.59 -6.52 9.45
N ASN A 219 4.37 -6.99 10.43
CA ASN A 219 4.04 -6.83 11.85
C ASN A 219 4.02 -5.36 12.29
N LEU A 220 4.95 -4.53 11.78
CA LEU A 220 4.93 -3.09 12.05
C LEU A 220 3.62 -2.45 11.57
N ILE A 221 3.20 -2.75 10.34
CA ILE A 221 1.93 -2.23 9.80
C ILE A 221 0.73 -2.77 10.58
N LEU A 222 0.76 -4.04 10.98
CA LEU A 222 -0.33 -4.64 11.75
C LEU A 222 -0.49 -3.98 13.12
N ASN A 223 0.62 -3.66 13.79
CA ASN A 223 0.59 -2.93 15.06
C ASN A 223 -0.02 -1.53 14.87
N GLU A 224 0.48 -0.76 13.89
CA GLU A 224 -0.08 0.56 13.56
C GLU A 224 -1.57 0.49 13.18
N TRP A 225 -1.97 -0.57 12.47
CA TRP A 225 -3.37 -0.81 12.11
C TRP A 225 -4.24 -1.02 13.36
N ASN A 226 -3.79 -1.86 14.28
CA ASN A 226 -4.52 -2.17 15.52
C ASN A 226 -4.61 -0.96 16.44
N ASP A 227 -3.49 -0.25 16.65
CA ASP A 227 -3.46 0.98 17.44
C ASP A 227 -4.44 2.01 16.88
N ARG A 228 -4.50 2.10 15.55
CA ARG A 228 -5.43 3.01 14.89
C ARG A 228 -6.89 2.57 15.04
N ILE A 229 -7.21 1.28 14.94
CA ILE A 229 -8.56 0.79 15.24
C ILE A 229 -8.97 1.16 16.66
N ILE A 230 -8.09 0.91 17.64
CA ILE A 230 -8.37 1.21 19.05
C ILE A 230 -8.65 2.71 19.22
N TYR A 231 -7.79 3.58 18.68
CA TYR A 231 -7.99 5.02 18.73
C TYR A 231 -9.32 5.47 18.11
N GLN A 232 -9.66 4.97 16.92
CA GLN A 232 -10.89 5.36 16.23
C GLN A 232 -12.15 4.85 16.96
N GLU A 233 -12.11 3.65 17.54
CA GLU A 233 -13.20 3.13 18.38
C GLU A 233 -13.36 3.93 19.68
N MET A 234 -12.25 4.40 20.29
CA MET A 234 -12.31 5.31 21.44
C MET A 234 -13.00 6.63 21.08
N MET A 235 -12.64 7.25 19.94
CA MET A 235 -13.29 8.45 19.45
C MET A 235 -14.79 8.23 19.20
N LEU A 236 -15.14 7.11 18.56
CA LEU A 236 -16.54 6.74 18.34
C LEU A 236 -17.32 6.61 19.65
N ARG A 237 -16.75 5.95 20.66
CA ARG A 237 -17.38 5.83 21.99
C ARG A 237 -17.59 7.19 22.65
N SER A 238 -16.63 8.11 22.53
CA SER A 238 -16.77 9.48 23.05
C SER A 238 -17.97 10.18 22.41
N ILE A 239 -18.06 10.15 21.08
CA ILE A 239 -19.16 10.79 20.34
C ILE A 239 -20.52 10.19 20.73
N ILE A 240 -20.60 8.86 20.89
CA ILE A 240 -21.84 8.21 21.32
C ILE A 240 -22.23 8.68 22.73
N ARG A 241 -21.27 8.74 23.66
CA ARG A 241 -21.51 9.24 25.02
C ARG A 241 -22.01 10.69 24.99
N ASP A 242 -21.40 11.54 24.17
CA ASP A 242 -21.79 12.96 24.06
C ASP A 242 -23.19 13.15 23.49
N VAL A 243 -23.63 12.27 22.59
CA VAL A 243 -24.98 12.36 21.98
C VAL A 243 -26.05 11.66 22.83
N CYS A 244 -25.71 10.56 23.50
CA CYS A 244 -26.68 9.61 24.04
C CYS A 244 -26.54 9.32 25.54
N GLY A 245 -25.52 9.86 26.21
CA GLY A 245 -25.18 9.53 27.59
C GLY A 245 -24.50 8.16 27.76
N GLU A 246 -24.12 7.84 29.01
CA GLU A 246 -23.36 6.63 29.38
C GLU A 246 -24.02 5.32 28.92
N ASN A 247 -25.36 5.23 28.98
CA ASN A 247 -26.13 4.03 28.64
C ASN A 247 -26.33 3.82 27.13
N GLY A 248 -25.96 4.81 26.30
CA GLY A 248 -26.14 4.75 24.84
C GLY A 248 -25.18 3.79 24.14
N VAL A 249 -24.00 3.53 24.70
CA VAL A 249 -22.92 2.79 24.00
C VAL A 249 -23.32 1.35 23.66
N GLU A 250 -23.94 0.63 24.60
CA GLU A 250 -24.32 -0.76 24.38
C GLU A 250 -25.64 -0.86 23.60
N THR A 251 -26.58 0.04 23.88
CA THR A 251 -27.92 0.07 23.25
C THR A 251 -27.85 0.37 21.74
N LEU A 252 -26.89 1.18 21.30
CA LEU A 252 -26.79 1.64 19.91
C LEU A 252 -25.86 0.76 19.05
N ARG A 253 -25.31 -0.33 19.61
CA ARG A 253 -24.30 -1.16 18.95
C ARG A 253 -24.75 -1.74 17.61
N GLN A 254 -26.06 -1.97 17.47
CA GLN A 254 -26.67 -2.62 16.30
C GLN A 254 -27.27 -1.63 15.28
N ILE A 255 -27.19 -0.31 15.52
CA ILE A 255 -27.74 0.65 14.58
C ILE A 255 -26.96 0.58 13.25
N PRO A 256 -27.64 0.52 12.08
CA PRO A 256 -27.00 0.39 10.77
C PRO A 256 -25.90 1.42 10.51
N LEU A 257 -26.10 2.68 10.90
CA LEU A 257 -25.11 3.77 10.76
C LEU A 257 -23.80 3.41 11.48
N LEU A 258 -23.88 2.95 12.74
CA LEU A 258 -22.73 2.57 13.56
C LEU A 258 -22.06 1.29 13.07
N VAL A 259 -22.85 0.30 12.65
CA VAL A 259 -22.34 -0.94 12.06
C VAL A 259 -21.55 -0.65 10.78
N ASN A 260 -22.06 0.23 9.92
CA ASN A 260 -21.40 0.61 8.68
C ASN A 260 -20.10 1.39 8.94
N LEU A 261 -20.12 2.36 9.87
CA LEU A 261 -18.90 3.08 10.24
C LEU A 261 -17.84 2.14 10.81
N ARG A 262 -18.19 1.28 11.77
CA ARG A 262 -17.23 0.30 12.35
C ARG A 262 -16.66 -0.62 11.28
N ARG A 263 -17.48 -1.08 10.33
CA ARG A 263 -17.00 -1.87 9.19
C ARG A 263 -15.97 -1.09 8.38
N SER A 264 -16.27 0.17 8.05
CA SER A 264 -15.34 1.05 7.32
C SER A 264 -14.02 1.27 8.07
N LEU A 265 -14.08 1.54 9.38
CA LEU A 265 -12.90 1.73 10.23
C LEU A 265 -12.03 0.48 10.29
N ARG A 266 -12.65 -0.71 10.38
CA ARG A 266 -11.91 -1.98 10.37
C ARG A 266 -11.31 -2.31 9.01
N SER A 267 -11.98 -1.93 7.93
CA SER A 267 -11.46 -2.13 6.57
C SER A 267 -10.32 -1.18 6.23
N ASN A 268 -10.29 0.03 6.78
CA ASN A 268 -9.20 0.99 6.61
C ASN A 268 -9.17 2.03 7.75
N PRO A 269 -8.41 1.77 8.83
CA PRO A 269 -8.42 2.63 10.02
C PRO A 269 -7.66 3.95 9.82
N PHE A 270 -6.83 4.03 8.77
CA PHE A 270 -6.03 5.19 8.45
C PHE A 270 -6.81 6.29 7.71
N VAL A 271 -7.99 5.97 7.16
CA VAL A 271 -8.90 6.97 6.62
C VAL A 271 -9.70 7.55 7.78
N ILE A 272 -9.33 8.76 8.19
CA ILE A 272 -9.96 9.45 9.33
C ILE A 272 -11.36 9.92 8.91
N PRO A 273 -12.43 9.49 9.59
CA PRO A 273 -13.77 10.02 9.34
C PRO A 273 -13.83 11.50 9.70
N ASN A 274 -14.69 12.25 9.02
CA ASN A 274 -15.10 13.55 9.55
C ASN A 274 -16.03 13.30 10.76
N TRP A 275 -15.43 13.34 11.95
CA TRP A 275 -16.11 13.03 13.19
C TRP A 275 -17.26 13.99 13.52
N GLU A 276 -17.13 15.27 13.18
CA GLU A 276 -18.18 16.27 13.36
C GLU A 276 -19.39 15.97 12.47
N SER A 277 -19.14 15.69 11.19
CA SER A 277 -20.19 15.29 10.25
C SER A 277 -20.87 13.99 10.71
N TYR A 278 -20.11 13.04 11.23
CA TYR A 278 -20.68 11.79 11.74
C TYR A 278 -21.53 12.01 13.00
N GLN A 279 -21.07 12.85 13.93
CA GLN A 279 -21.84 13.21 15.12
C GLN A 279 -23.19 13.84 14.74
N GLN A 280 -23.19 14.72 13.73
CA GLN A 280 -24.44 15.30 13.22
C GLN A 280 -25.36 14.24 12.60
N GLN A 281 -24.83 13.37 11.74
CA GLN A 281 -25.61 12.26 11.15
C GLN A 281 -26.21 11.34 12.21
N LEU A 282 -25.49 11.09 13.31
CA LEU A 282 -26.00 10.29 14.42
C LEU A 282 -27.15 11.00 15.14
N LYS A 283 -27.04 12.30 15.41
CA LYS A 283 -28.12 13.10 15.99
C LYS A 283 -29.36 13.07 15.11
N ASP A 284 -29.18 13.29 13.81
CA ASP A 284 -30.27 13.29 12.83
C ASP A 284 -30.94 11.91 12.73
N TYR A 285 -30.15 10.83 12.75
CA TYR A 285 -30.66 9.45 12.74
C TYR A 285 -31.54 9.16 13.96
N LEU A 286 -31.13 9.61 15.15
CA LEU A 286 -31.84 9.38 16.41
C LEU A 286 -33.07 10.29 16.58
N ALA A 287 -33.12 11.43 15.89
CA ALA A 287 -34.29 12.31 15.90
C ALA A 287 -35.49 11.73 15.12
N VAL A 288 -35.27 10.75 14.25
CA VAL A 288 -36.36 10.09 13.50
C VAL A 288 -37.16 9.16 14.43
N PRO A 289 -38.50 9.33 14.53
CA PRO A 289 -39.35 8.45 15.32
C PRO A 289 -39.20 6.98 14.90
N GLY A 290 -39.03 6.07 15.88
CA GLY A 290 -38.81 4.63 15.65
C GLY A 290 -37.34 4.22 15.48
N ASN A 291 -36.42 5.16 15.25
CA ASN A 291 -34.98 4.87 15.15
C ASN A 291 -34.21 5.03 16.47
N ASN A 292 -34.86 5.58 17.51
CA ASN A 292 -34.24 5.77 18.81
C ASN A 292 -34.55 4.60 19.76
N PRO A 293 -33.67 3.60 19.89
CA PRO A 293 -33.90 2.48 20.81
C PRO A 293 -33.91 2.89 22.29
N LEU A 294 -33.42 4.10 22.63
CA LEU A 294 -33.49 4.65 24.00
C LEU A 294 -34.89 5.16 24.36
N SER A 295 -35.79 5.33 23.38
CA SER A 295 -37.17 5.76 23.63
C SER A 295 -38.10 4.61 24.06
N ILE A 296 -37.68 3.36 23.88
CA ILE A 296 -38.50 2.16 24.17
C ILE A 296 -38.37 1.71 25.63
N THR A 297 -37.26 2.05 26.30
CA THR A 297 -36.96 1.58 27.67
C THR A 297 -37.72 2.32 28.78
N ASN A 298 -38.44 3.40 28.47
CA ASN A 298 -39.12 4.22 29.49
C ASN A 298 -40.62 3.89 29.67
N ASN A 299 -41.18 2.91 28.94
CA ASN A 299 -42.61 2.57 29.00
C ASN A 299 -42.93 1.24 29.72
N THR A 300 -41.97 0.66 30.44
CA THR A 300 -42.22 -0.46 31.35
C THR A 300 -41.90 -0.03 32.78
N SER A 301 -42.87 0.63 33.41
CA SER A 301 -42.93 0.84 34.86
C SER A 301 -44.38 0.68 35.30
#